data_AF-A0A536FJA9-F1
#
_entry.id   AF-A0A536FJA9-F1
#
_cell.length_a   1.000
_cell.length_b   1.000
_cell.length_c   1.000
_cell.angle_alpha   90.00
_cell.angle_beta   90.00
_cell.angle_gamma   90.00
#
_symmetry.space_group_name_H-M   'P 1'
#
loop_
_entity.id
_entity.type
_entity.pdbx_description
1 polymer ?
#
loop_
_entity_poly.entity_id
_entity_poly.type
_entity_poly.pdbx_seq_one_letter_code
_entity_poly.pdbx_strand_id
1 'polypeptide(L)'
;LVDLLKSIEGSACRKDTLVVTTYDEFGGQWDHVAPPGQGGTAGPHDQWGPGTRLPTLIIAPRLRGDFVVDHTQYDTTSVLSTIEHRFGLAPLGTRDAAVNDLSSVFGARAGGD
;
A
#
# COMPACT_ATOMS: atom_id res chain seq x y z
N LEU A 1 17.31 -7.21 -1.06
CA LEU A 1 16.12 -6.71 -1.79
C LEU A 1 16.21 -6.97 -3.30
N VAL A 2 17.22 -6.44 -4.00
CA VAL A 2 17.34 -6.58 -5.48
C VAL A 2 17.22 -8.02 -5.96
N ASP A 3 17.95 -8.96 -5.36
CA ASP A 3 17.93 -10.37 -5.81
C ASP A 3 16.57 -11.05 -5.60
N LEU A 4 15.83 -10.63 -4.57
CA LEU A 4 14.47 -11.12 -4.31
C LEU A 4 13.48 -10.57 -5.34
N LEU A 5 13.60 -9.30 -5.70
CA LEU A 5 12.75 -8.71 -6.74
C LEU A 5 13.04 -9.37 -8.10
N LYS A 6 14.31 -9.61 -8.43
CA LYS A 6 14.72 -10.32 -9.64
C LYS A 6 14.22 -11.76 -9.68
N SER A 7 14.18 -12.46 -8.54
CA SER A 7 13.67 -13.84 -8.51
C SER A 7 12.16 -13.90 -8.78
N ILE A 8 11.39 -12.93 -8.26
CA ILE A 8 9.97 -12.77 -8.56
C ILE A 8 9.77 -12.41 -10.05
N GLU A 9 10.55 -11.45 -10.56
CA GLU A 9 10.48 -11.01 -11.96
C GLU A 9 10.83 -12.13 -12.94
N GLY A 10 11.80 -12.99 -12.61
CA GLY A 10 12.17 -14.16 -13.42
C GLY A 10 11.20 -15.34 -13.32
N SER A 11 10.20 -15.28 -12.43
CA SER A 11 9.30 -16.40 -12.16
C SER A 11 8.16 -16.55 -13.19
N ALA A 12 7.49 -17.70 -13.15
CA ALA A 12 6.29 -17.95 -13.95
C ALA A 12 5.10 -17.07 -13.51
N CYS A 13 5.02 -16.70 -12.22
CA CYS A 13 3.92 -15.93 -11.65
C CYS A 13 4.10 -14.40 -11.76
N ARG A 14 5.20 -13.91 -12.35
CA ARG A 14 5.50 -12.46 -12.46
C ARG A 14 4.33 -11.59 -12.96
N LYS A 15 3.47 -12.16 -13.82
CA LYS A 15 2.35 -11.48 -14.49
C LYS A 15 1.14 -11.25 -13.56
N ASP A 16 1.13 -11.97 -12.44
CA ASP A 16 0.00 -12.06 -11.51
C ASP A 16 0.43 -11.72 -10.07
N THR A 17 1.64 -11.17 -9.89
CA THR A 17 2.21 -10.82 -8.60
C THR A 17 2.24 -9.30 -8.40
N LEU A 18 1.70 -8.85 -7.27
CA LEU A 18 1.90 -7.51 -6.71
C LEU A 18 2.94 -7.62 -5.60
N VAL A 19 4.04 -6.86 -5.70
CA VAL A 19 5.04 -6.75 -4.63
C VAL A 19 4.89 -5.39 -3.97
N VAL A 20 4.69 -5.41 -2.65
CA VAL A 20 4.69 -4.22 -1.79
C VAL A 20 5.96 -4.27 -0.95
N THR A 21 6.88 -3.31 -1.15
CA THR A 21 8.05 -3.13 -0.30
C THR A 21 7.82 -1.91 0.57
N THR A 22 7.75 -2.11 1.88
CA THR A 22 7.48 -1.04 2.85
C THR A 22 8.25 -1.30 4.14
N TYR A 23 8.10 -0.41 5.10
CA TYR A 23 8.67 -0.48 6.44
C TYR A 23 7.56 -0.73 7.45
N ASP A 24 7.89 -1.32 8.59
CA ASP A 24 6.96 -1.46 9.72
C ASP A 24 6.85 -0.16 10.52
N GLU A 25 7.92 0.64 10.58
CA GLU A 25 8.01 1.87 11.35
C GLU A 25 9.07 2.87 10.79
N PHE A 26 9.17 4.07 11.38
CA PHE A 26 9.89 5.24 10.81
C PHE A 26 11.31 5.48 11.38
N GLY A 27 11.77 4.62 12.27
CA GLY A 27 13.07 4.61 12.92
C GLY A 27 13.36 5.82 13.81
N GLY A 28 12.33 6.55 14.25
CA GLY A 28 12.49 7.82 14.97
C GLY A 28 13.01 8.98 14.11
N GLN A 29 13.08 8.80 12.78
CA GLN A 29 13.54 9.84 11.86
C GLN A 29 12.52 10.98 11.74
N TRP A 30 12.99 12.18 11.45
CA TRP A 30 12.11 13.33 11.25
C TRP A 30 11.48 13.31 9.85
N ASP A 31 10.16 13.52 9.78
CA ASP A 31 9.42 13.85 8.56
C ASP A 31 8.69 15.19 8.77
N HIS A 32 8.61 16.00 7.73
CA HIS A 32 7.98 17.32 7.76
C HIS A 32 6.45 17.27 7.74
N VAL A 33 5.86 16.15 7.33
CA VAL A 33 4.42 15.95 7.22
C VAL A 33 3.90 15.38 8.53
N ALA A 34 2.99 16.11 9.17
CA ALA A 34 2.29 15.62 10.34
C ALA A 34 1.43 14.39 9.98
N PRO A 35 1.41 13.34 10.82
CA PRO A 35 0.56 12.18 10.58
C PRO A 35 -0.92 12.56 10.48
N PRO A 36 -1.69 11.91 9.58
CA PRO A 36 -3.14 12.09 9.47
C PRO A 36 -3.87 12.03 10.81
N GLY A 37 -4.83 12.92 11.03
CA GLY A 37 -5.57 13.02 12.29
C GLY A 37 -4.82 13.71 13.43
N GLN A 38 -3.52 13.99 13.26
CA GLN A 38 -2.73 14.74 14.24
C GLN A 38 -2.49 16.17 13.76
N GLY A 39 -2.35 17.10 14.70
CA GLY A 39 -2.06 18.50 14.39
C GLY A 39 -3.12 19.20 13.53
N GLY A 40 -4.35 18.69 13.50
CA GLY A 40 -5.45 19.20 12.67
C GLY A 40 -5.45 18.72 11.22
N THR A 41 -4.61 17.74 10.86
CA THR A 41 -4.62 17.14 9.52
C THR A 41 -5.80 16.19 9.34
N ALA A 42 -6.41 16.18 8.16
CA ALA A 42 -7.49 15.26 7.82
C ALA A 42 -6.95 13.86 7.45
N GLY A 43 -7.77 12.84 7.65
CA GLY A 43 -7.51 11.47 7.20
C GLY A 43 -7.84 10.42 8.26
N PRO A 44 -7.90 9.14 7.89
CA PRO A 44 -8.17 8.04 8.81
C PRO A 44 -7.16 8.04 9.97
N HIS A 45 -7.65 7.96 11.20
CA HIS A 45 -6.86 7.92 12.45
C HIS A 45 -7.67 7.24 13.58
N ASP A 46 -6.97 6.80 14.63
CA ASP A 46 -7.48 6.15 15.83
C ASP A 46 -6.44 6.32 16.95
N GLN A 47 -6.68 5.68 18.10
CA GLN A 47 -5.83 5.83 19.28
C GLN A 47 -4.37 5.35 19.11
N TRP A 48 -4.06 4.54 18.08
CA TRP A 48 -2.73 3.98 17.84
C TRP A 48 -1.99 4.64 16.67
N GLY A 49 -2.64 5.46 15.86
CA GLY A 49 -1.98 6.06 14.71
C GLY A 49 -2.89 6.76 13.71
N PRO A 50 -2.44 6.94 12.46
CA PRO A 50 -1.16 6.44 11.94
C PRO A 50 0.03 7.20 12.53
N GLY A 51 1.22 6.61 12.41
CA GLY A 51 2.49 7.25 12.77
C GLY A 51 3.06 8.09 11.62
N THR A 52 4.33 8.47 11.75
CA THR A 52 5.11 9.16 10.72
C THR A 52 5.10 8.41 9.39
N ARG A 53 5.16 9.15 8.28
CA ARG A 53 5.18 8.59 6.92
C ARG A 53 6.35 7.64 6.70
N LEU A 54 6.10 6.57 5.96
CA LEU A 54 7.09 5.56 5.57
C LEU A 54 7.29 5.53 4.05
N PRO A 55 8.51 5.24 3.57
CA PRO A 55 8.73 4.92 2.16
C PRO A 55 8.00 3.63 1.79
N THR A 56 7.33 3.62 0.63
CA THR A 56 6.70 2.40 0.09
C THR A 56 6.91 2.35 -1.42
N LEU A 57 7.28 1.17 -1.92
CA LEU A 57 7.42 0.88 -3.35
C LEU A 57 6.43 -0.21 -3.75
N ILE A 58 5.72 0.03 -4.84
CA ILE A 58 4.81 -0.92 -5.46
C ILE A 58 5.41 -1.38 -6.78
N ILE A 59 5.57 -2.69 -6.94
CA ILE A 59 6.10 -3.30 -8.16
C ILE A 59 5.09 -4.34 -8.64
N ALA A 60 4.51 -4.11 -9.81
CA ALA A 60 3.49 -4.97 -10.38
C ALA A 60 3.48 -4.88 -11.91
N PRO A 61 2.98 -5.92 -12.59
CA PRO A 61 2.57 -5.79 -13.98
C PRO A 61 1.33 -4.88 -14.05
N ARG A 62 1.26 -4.01 -15.07
CA ARG A 62 0.13 -3.08 -15.31
C ARG A 62 -0.01 -1.98 -14.26
N LEU A 63 1.12 -1.42 -13.82
CA LEU A 63 1.13 -0.09 -13.22
C LEU A 63 0.67 0.95 -14.26
N ARG A 64 0.26 2.13 -13.78
CA ARG A 64 -0.16 3.26 -14.64
C ARG A 64 0.95 3.78 -15.57
N GLY A 65 2.19 3.40 -15.32
CA GLY A 65 3.36 3.72 -16.14
C GLY A 65 4.60 3.04 -15.57
N ASP A 66 5.73 3.15 -16.28
CA ASP A 66 6.99 2.49 -15.88
C ASP A 66 7.56 3.05 -14.56
N PHE A 67 7.38 4.35 -14.32
CA PHE A 67 7.79 5.03 -13.09
C PHE A 67 6.77 6.12 -12.75
N VAL A 68 6.04 5.95 -11.66
CA VAL A 68 4.98 6.87 -11.23
C VAL A 68 5.12 7.11 -9.73
N VAL A 69 4.94 8.37 -9.32
CA VAL A 69 4.75 8.74 -7.91
C VAL A 69 3.25 8.85 -7.68
N ASP A 70 2.71 8.02 -6.79
CA ASP A 70 1.33 8.13 -6.35
C ASP A 70 1.24 8.99 -5.09
N HIS A 71 0.35 9.98 -5.11
CA HIS A 71 0.13 10.91 -4.00
C HIS A 71 -1.14 10.59 -3.21
N THR A 72 -1.81 9.46 -3.50
CA THR A 72 -2.90 8.97 -2.67
C THR A 72 -2.39 8.69 -1.27
N GLN A 73 -3.19 9.05 -0.28
CA GLN A 73 -2.83 8.80 1.12
C GLN A 73 -3.08 7.34 1.48
N TYR A 74 -2.04 6.70 2.00
CA TYR A 74 -2.05 5.33 2.48
C TYR A 74 -1.49 5.25 3.90
N ASP A 75 -1.86 4.19 4.61
CA ASP A 75 -1.14 3.71 5.79
C ASP A 75 -0.84 2.22 5.66
N THR A 76 -0.27 1.59 6.70
CA THR A 76 0.08 0.17 6.65
C THR A 76 -1.13 -0.75 6.49
N THR A 77 -2.32 -0.31 6.91
CA THR A 77 -3.57 -1.07 6.74
C THR A 77 -4.14 -1.01 5.33
N SER A 78 -3.63 -0.11 4.47
CA SER A 78 -3.97 -0.10 3.03
C SER A 78 -3.58 -1.40 2.32
N VAL A 79 -2.56 -2.11 2.83
CA VAL A 79 -2.21 -3.46 2.33
C VAL A 79 -3.33 -4.45 2.66
N LEU A 80 -3.87 -4.40 3.88
CA LEU A 80 -4.98 -5.23 4.31
C LEU A 80 -6.25 -4.92 3.51
N SER A 81 -6.61 -3.64 3.39
CA SER A 81 -7.74 -3.18 2.56
C SER A 81 -7.64 -3.66 1.10
N THR A 82 -6.42 -3.66 0.53
CA THR A 82 -6.18 -4.19 -0.82
C THR A 82 -6.46 -5.70 -0.91
N ILE A 83 -6.07 -6.48 0.09
CA ILE A 83 -6.35 -7.92 0.14
C ILE A 83 -7.85 -8.15 0.28
N GLU A 84 -8.50 -7.40 1.15
CA GLU A 84 -9.94 -7.49 1.40
C GLU A 84 -10.74 -7.24 0.13
N HIS A 85 -10.48 -6.12 -0.55
CA HIS A 85 -11.15 -5.81 -1.81
C HIS A 85 -10.80 -6.80 -2.92
N ARG A 86 -9.55 -7.29 -3.00
CA ARG A 86 -9.16 -8.26 -4.02
C ARG A 86 -9.92 -9.59 -3.90
N PHE A 87 -10.20 -10.03 -2.68
CA PHE A 87 -10.83 -11.32 -2.41
C PHE A 87 -12.29 -11.22 -1.94
N GLY A 88 -12.88 -10.02 -1.94
CA GLY A 88 -14.24 -9.80 -1.50
C GLY A 88 -14.46 -10.12 -0.01
N LEU A 89 -13.46 -9.85 0.82
CA LEU A 89 -13.52 -10.07 2.27
C LEU A 89 -14.09 -8.84 2.97
N ALA A 90 -14.71 -9.06 4.13
CA ALA A 90 -15.13 -7.97 5.00
C ALA A 90 -13.91 -7.37 5.74
N PRO A 91 -13.90 -6.05 6.02
CA PRO A 91 -12.89 -5.42 6.85
C PRO A 91 -12.79 -6.06 8.23
N LEU A 92 -11.59 -6.13 8.79
CA LEU A 92 -11.35 -6.64 10.15
C LEU A 92 -11.58 -5.56 11.21
N GLY A 93 -11.44 -4.29 10.87
CA GLY A 93 -11.63 -3.17 11.78
C GLY A 93 -12.27 -1.95 11.13
N THR A 94 -12.25 -0.83 11.86
CA THR A 94 -12.70 0.46 11.33
C THR A 94 -11.62 1.18 10.53
N ARG A 95 -10.36 0.75 10.68
CA ARG A 95 -9.19 1.43 10.12
C ARG A 95 -8.98 1.07 8.66
N ASP A 96 -8.78 -0.22 8.41
CA ASP A 96 -8.77 -0.88 7.10
C ASP A 96 -10.03 -0.60 6.29
N ALA A 97 -11.19 -0.50 6.94
CA ALA A 97 -12.44 -0.10 6.30
C ALA A 97 -12.46 1.36 5.77
N ALA A 98 -11.62 2.25 6.32
CA ALA A 98 -11.67 3.68 6.04
C ALA A 98 -10.49 4.20 5.18
N VAL A 99 -9.42 3.41 5.05
CA VAL A 99 -8.25 3.79 4.26
C VAL A 99 -8.44 3.47 2.78
N ASN A 100 -7.64 4.10 1.94
CA ASN A 100 -7.58 3.74 0.52
C ASN A 100 -6.88 2.40 0.35
N ASP A 101 -7.34 1.60 -0.59
CA ASP A 101 -6.60 0.44 -1.11
C ASP A 101 -5.67 0.87 -2.26
N LEU A 102 -4.84 -0.06 -2.74
CA LEU A 102 -3.88 0.19 -3.81
C LEU A 102 -4.52 0.15 -5.22
N SER A 103 -5.85 0.21 -5.35
CA SER A 103 -6.54 0.17 -6.65
C SER A 103 -6.21 1.35 -7.55
N SER A 104 -5.81 2.50 -6.98
CA SER A 104 -5.33 3.64 -7.76
C SER A 104 -3.98 3.38 -8.44
N VAL A 105 -3.19 2.42 -7.94
CA VAL A 105 -1.80 2.15 -8.35
C VAL A 105 -1.73 1.04 -9.39
N PHE A 106 -2.55 -0.02 -9.25
CA PHE A 106 -2.56 -1.17 -10.16
C PHE A 106 -3.98 -1.62 -10.50
N GLY A 107 -4.19 -2.03 -11.76
CA GLY A 107 -5.45 -2.68 -12.16
C GLY A 107 -5.38 -4.19 -11.92
N ALA A 108 -6.15 -4.76 -11.00
CA ALA A 108 -6.25 -6.22 -10.86
C ALA A 108 -6.85 -6.86 -12.13
N ARG A 109 -6.46 -8.09 -12.49
CA ARG A 109 -7.22 -8.87 -13.51
C ARG A 109 -8.57 -9.22 -12.88
N ALA A 110 -9.65 -9.11 -13.65
CA ALA A 110 -10.91 -9.73 -13.27
C ALA A 110 -10.72 -11.25 -13.33
N GLY A 111 -11.39 -12.01 -12.46
CA GLY A 111 -11.34 -13.47 -12.52
C GLY A 111 -12.05 -13.97 -13.77
N GLY A 112 -11.33 -14.17 -14.88
CA GLY A 112 -11.91 -14.65 -16.14
C GLY A 112 -11.00 -14.67 -17.37
N ASP A 113 -9.87 -13.96 -17.34
CA ASP A 113 -8.98 -13.75 -18.51
C ASP A 113 -7.55 -14.26 -18.35
#